data_AF-A0A530R9B0-F1
#
_entry.id   AF-A0A530R9B0-F1
#
_cell.length_a   1.000
_cell.length_b   1.000
_cell.length_c   1.000
_cell.angle_alpha   90.00
_cell.angle_beta   90.00
_cell.angle_gamma   90.00
#
_symmetry.space_group_name_H-M   'P 1'
#
loop_
_entity.id
_entity.type
_entity.pdbx_description
1 polymer ?
#
loop_
_entity_poly.entity_id
_entity_poly.type
_entity_poly.pdbx_seq_one_letter_code
_entity_poly.pdbx_strand_id
1 'polypeptide(L)' 'HLAHVLDAAIAETGASGVKDMGKVMAALKEKYAGQMDFSKASGIVKGLLQ' A
#
# COMPACT_ATOMS: atom_id res chain seq x y z
N HIS A 1 0.55 5.55 -12.41
CA HIS A 1 -0.01 6.34 -11.30
C HIS A 1 -0.16 5.52 -10.02
N LEU A 2 -0.79 4.32 -10.06
CA LEU A 2 -0.98 3.47 -8.89
C LEU A 2 0.31 3.14 -8.10
N ALA A 3 1.40 2.77 -8.79
CA ALA A 3 2.67 2.41 -8.11
C ALA A 3 3.21 3.53 -7.21
N HIS A 4 3.19 4.78 -7.67
CA HIS A 4 3.63 5.94 -6.87
C HIS A 4 2.80 6.15 -5.59
N VAL A 5 1.50 5.86 -5.64
CA VAL A 5 0.63 5.96 -4.46
C VAL A 5 1.02 4.91 -3.41
N LEU A 6 1.42 3.72 -3.87
CA LEU A 6 1.86 2.64 -2.98
C LEU A 6 3.23 2.92 -2.37
N ASP A 7 4.18 3.42 -3.16
CA ASP A 7 5.50 3.84 -2.66
C ASP A 7 5.38 4.96 -1.63
N ALA A 8 4.53 5.97 -1.91
CA ALA A 8 4.25 7.04 -0.97
C ALA A 8 3.62 6.49 0.33
N ALA A 9 2.64 5.58 0.23
CA ALA A 9 2.03 4.97 1.41
C ALA A 9 3.01 4.11 2.22
N ILE A 10 3.92 3.38 1.55
CA ILE A 10 4.99 2.62 2.20
C ILE A 10 5.93 3.58 2.96
N ALA A 11 6.37 4.66 2.31
CA ALA A 11 7.24 5.66 2.93
C ALA A 11 6.57 6.38 4.11
N GLU A 12 5.31 6.80 3.96
CA GLU A 12 4.54 7.45 5.03
C GLU A 12 4.30 6.55 6.24
N THR A 13 4.09 5.25 6.00
CA THR A 13 3.86 4.28 7.08
C THR A 13 5.16 3.75 7.68
N GLY A 14 6.32 4.03 7.06
CA GLY A 14 7.61 3.47 7.46
C GLY A 14 7.67 1.95 7.31
N ALA A 15 6.87 1.39 6.41
CA ALA A 15 6.81 -0.05 6.20
C ALA A 15 8.13 -0.54 5.57
N SER A 16 8.70 -1.59 6.17
CA SER A 16 10.01 -2.12 5.77
C SER A 16 9.99 -3.59 5.41
N GLY A 17 8.84 -4.26 5.53
CA GLY A 17 8.65 -5.61 5.05
C GLY A 17 7.21 -6.07 5.13
N VAL A 18 6.95 -7.31 4.70
CA VAL A 18 5.61 -7.92 4.63
C VAL A 18 4.79 -7.86 5.92
N LYS A 19 5.42 -7.78 7.09
CA LYS A 19 4.73 -7.63 8.39
C LYS A 19 3.98 -6.29 8.50
N ASP A 20 4.48 -5.26 7.82
CA ASP A 20 3.92 -3.92 7.81
C ASP A 20 2.84 -3.75 6.73
N MET A 21 2.64 -4.74 5.86
CA MET A 21 1.66 -4.69 4.77
C MET A 21 0.27 -4.30 5.26
N GLY A 22 -0.16 -4.80 6.42
CA GLY A 22 -1.45 -4.45 7.01
C GLY A 22 -1.60 -2.96 7.30
N LYS A 23 -0.51 -2.31 7.76
CA LYS A 23 -0.45 -0.88 8.04
C LYS A 23 -0.53 -0.04 6.76
N VAL A 24 0.22 -0.43 5.72
CA VAL A 24 0.17 0.20 4.39
C VAL A 24 -1.24 0.15 3.83
N MET A 25 -1.86 -1.03 3.87
CA MET A 25 -3.21 -1.23 3.34
C MET A 25 -4.27 -0.46 4.13
N ALA A 26 -4.11 -0.28 5.44
CA ALA A 26 -4.98 0.55 6.25
C ALA A 26 -4.90 2.03 5.86
N ALA A 27 -3.67 2.57 5.73
CA ALA A 27 -3.45 3.95 5.30
C ALA A 27 -4.03 4.23 3.89
N LEU A 28 -3.85 3.28 2.97
CA LEU A 28 -4.43 3.37 1.62
C LEU A 28 -5.96 3.35 1.65
N LYS A 29 -6.58 2.52 2.48
CA LYS A 29 -8.04 2.48 2.63
C LYS A 29 -8.59 3.78 3.20
N GLU A 30 -7.91 4.39 4.16
CA GLU A 30 -8.35 5.66 4.75
C GLU A 30 -8.34 6.80 3.72
N LYS A 31 -7.29 6.88 2.90
CA LYS A 31 -7.10 7.98 1.93
C LYS A 31 -7.79 7.75 0.58
N TYR A 32 -7.94 6.49 0.15
CA TYR A 32 -8.34 6.13 -1.21
C TYR A 32 -9.50 5.11 -1.26
N ALA A 33 -10.29 4.99 -0.19
CA ALA A 33 -11.50 4.15 -0.19
C ALA A 33 -12.38 4.46 -1.42
N GLY A 34 -12.72 3.41 -2.19
CA GLY A 34 -13.56 3.52 -3.39
C GLY A 34 -12.88 4.16 -4.61
N GLN A 35 -11.61 4.60 -4.50
CA GLN A 35 -10.88 5.27 -5.58
C GLN A 35 -9.81 4.39 -6.24
N MET A 36 -9.58 3.18 -5.71
CA MET A 36 -8.57 2.26 -6.23
C MET A 36 -9.00 0.79 -6.13
N ASP A 37 -8.43 -0.04 -7.00
CA ASP A 37 -8.55 -1.49 -6.94
C ASP A 37 -7.60 -2.04 -5.88
N PHE A 38 -8.13 -2.30 -4.68
CA PHE A 38 -7.36 -2.83 -3.56
C PHE A 38 -6.85 -4.27 -3.77
N SER A 39 -7.48 -5.04 -4.66
CA SER A 39 -6.99 -6.38 -5.03
C SER A 39 -5.68 -6.25 -5.80
N LYS A 40 -5.61 -5.33 -6.77
CA LYS A 40 -4.35 -5.00 -7.48
C LYS A 40 -3.32 -4.36 -6.55
N ALA A 41 -3.75 -3.42 -5.71
CA ALA A 41 -2.86 -2.72 -4.78
C ALA A 41 -2.13 -3.67 -3.83
N SER A 42 -2.85 -4.62 -3.22
CA SER A 42 -2.25 -5.59 -2.29
C SER A 42 -1.20 -6.48 -2.94
N GLY A 43 -1.41 -6.92 -4.19
CA GLY A 43 -0.42 -7.67 -4.96
C GLY A 43 0.85 -6.88 -5.22
N ILE A 44 0.72 -5.59 -5.56
CA ILE A 44 1.87 -4.72 -5.81
C ILE A 44 2.61 -4.40 -4.49
N VAL A 45 1.90 -4.01 -3.43
CA VAL A 45 2.51 -3.73 -2.11
C VAL A 45 3.28 -4.94 -1.59
N LYS A 46 2.71 -6.15 -1.74
CA LYS A 46 3.41 -7.40 -1.37
C LYS A 46 4.69 -7.62 -2.20
N GLY A 47 4.70 -7.22 -3.47
CA GLY A 47 5.88 -7.26 -4.32
C GLY A 47 6.93 -6.20 -3.98
N LEU A 48 6.53 -5.07 -3.39
CA LEU A 48 7.44 -4.02 -2.92
C LEU A 48 8.03 -4.31 -1.54
N LEU A 49 7.29 -5.05 -0.70
CA LEU A 49 7.66 -5.38 0.68
C LEU A 49 8.21 -6.81 0.87
N GLN A 50 8.55 -7.51 -0.24
CA GLN A 50 8.94 -8.94 -0.28
C GLN A 50 9.81 -9.39 0.89
#